data_AF-A0A2T0FD08-F1
#
_entry.id   AF-A0A2T0FD08-F1
#
_cell.length_a   1.000
_cell.length_b   1.000
_cell.length_c   1.000
_cell.angle_alpha   90.00
_cell.angle_beta   90.00
_cell.angle_gamma   90.00
#
_symmetry.space_group_name_H-M   'P 1'
#
loop_
_entity.id
_entity.type
_entity.pdbx_description
1 polymer ?
#
loop_
_entity_poly.entity_id
_entity_poly.type
_entity_poly.pdbx_seq_one_letter_code
_entity_poly.pdbx_strand_id
1 'polypeptide(L)'
;MVIVSSKTLVLYRVCGLWAVALFLLKNPLVIYSNLVVVVLGQALDMPNTYAGSGDQLAGLVAVLIAFLALEDFIVLFTEDPGEHWRGSVPLRLLGYFILTMASYLGFKPLRNSLTFTYVFLEMVMNFLLYLVLRNELNETTRRIIREERGQNPDLAEGAL
;
A
#
# COMPACT_ATOMS: atom_id res chain seq x y z
N MET A 1 8.08 16.31 12.57
CA MET A 1 7.91 17.09 11.31
C MET A 1 7.35 16.12 10.29
N VAL A 2 6.03 16.13 10.11
CA VAL A 2 5.36 15.31 9.11
C VAL A 2 5.49 16.05 7.78
N ILE A 3 6.39 15.57 6.91
CA ILE A 3 6.59 16.17 5.58
C ILE A 3 5.46 15.74 4.63
N VAL A 4 4.80 14.60 4.91
CA VAL A 4 3.75 14.02 4.06
C VAL A 4 2.58 13.59 4.93
N SER A 5 1.40 14.18 4.72
CA SER A 5 0.16 13.78 5.39
C SER A 5 -0.33 12.43 4.86
N SER A 6 -0.99 11.64 5.72
CA SER A 6 -1.61 10.36 5.35
C SER A 6 -2.51 10.47 4.12
N LYS A 7 -3.29 11.56 4.01
CA LYS A 7 -4.17 11.83 2.85
C LYS A 7 -3.39 11.93 1.53
N THR A 8 -2.23 12.57 1.55
CA THR A 8 -1.38 12.74 0.35
C THR A 8 -0.76 11.41 -0.09
N LEU A 9 -0.38 10.56 0.86
CA LEU A 9 0.20 9.25 0.55
C LEU A 9 -0.85 8.27 0.00
N VAL A 10 -2.06 8.30 0.55
CA VAL A 10 -3.21 7.54 0.01
C VAL A 10 -3.53 8.01 -1.41
N LEU A 11 -3.54 9.31 -1.66
CA LEU A 11 -3.76 9.86 -3.00
C LEU A 11 -2.72 9.35 -4.01
N TYR A 12 -1.43 9.38 -3.64
CA TYR A 12 -0.36 8.86 -4.49
C TYR A 12 -0.56 7.37 -4.81
N ARG A 13 -0.96 6.56 -3.81
CA ARG A 13 -1.26 5.14 -4.00
C ARG A 13 -2.44 4.93 -4.95
N VAL A 14 -3.55 5.64 -4.77
CA VAL A 14 -4.73 5.55 -5.65
C VAL A 14 -4.37 5.90 -7.08
N CYS A 15 -3.61 6.99 -7.30
CA CYS A 15 -3.12 7.35 -8.63
C CYS A 15 -2.22 6.27 -9.23
N GLY A 16 -1.35 5.65 -8.44
CA GLY A 16 -0.49 4.55 -8.87
C GLY A 16 -1.27 3.31 -9.30
N LEU A 17 -2.27 2.90 -8.52
CA LEU A 17 -3.13 1.76 -8.82
C LEU A 17 -3.95 1.99 -10.09
N TRP A 18 -4.53 3.18 -10.24
CA TRP A 18 -5.24 3.57 -11.47
C TRP A 18 -4.32 3.57 -12.70
N ALA A 19 -3.09 4.06 -12.56
CA ALA A 19 -2.12 4.02 -13.65
C ALA A 19 -1.80 2.57 -14.05
N VAL A 20 -1.50 1.70 -13.07
CA VAL A 20 -1.22 0.28 -13.32
C VAL A 20 -2.41 -0.42 -13.99
N ALA A 21 -3.63 -0.19 -13.52
CA ALA A 21 -4.84 -0.76 -14.14
C ALA A 21 -5.01 -0.33 -15.60
N LEU A 22 -4.81 0.96 -15.91
CA LEU A 22 -4.90 1.49 -17.27
C LEU A 22 -3.79 0.96 -18.18
N PHE A 23 -2.56 0.81 -17.66
CA PHE A 23 -1.45 0.22 -18.41
C PHE A 23 -1.69 -1.26 -18.70
N LEU A 24 -2.24 -2.01 -17.74
CA LEU A 24 -2.56 -3.41 -17.90
C LEU A 24 -3.69 -3.63 -18.92
N LEU A 25 -4.67 -2.71 -18.98
CA LEU A 25 -5.76 -2.71 -19.98
C LEU A 25 -5.29 -2.36 -21.39
N LYS A 26 -4.41 -1.36 -21.54
CA LYS A 26 -4.00 -0.87 -22.87
C LYS A 26 -2.86 -1.67 -23.47
N ASN A 27 -1.79 -1.91 -22.72
CA ASN A 27 -0.59 -2.58 -23.20
C ASN A 27 0.18 -3.20 -22.02
N PRO A 28 -0.10 -4.46 -21.64
CA PRO A 28 0.52 -5.08 -20.46
C PRO A 28 2.03 -5.28 -20.64
N LEU A 29 2.53 -5.32 -21.88
CA LEU A 29 3.96 -5.41 -22.22
C LEU A 29 4.81 -4.27 -21.65
N VAL A 30 4.22 -3.08 -21.46
CA VAL A 30 4.91 -1.93 -20.85
C VAL A 30 5.30 -2.23 -19.40
N ILE A 31 4.50 -3.03 -18.69
CA ILE A 31 4.78 -3.39 -17.30
C ILE A 31 5.76 -4.58 -17.25
N TYR A 32 5.58 -5.58 -18.14
CA TYR A 32 6.49 -6.73 -18.19
C TYR A 32 7.94 -6.39 -18.53
N SER A 33 8.15 -5.37 -19.37
CA SER A 33 9.48 -4.92 -19.78
C SER A 33 10.14 -3.94 -18.81
N ASN A 34 9.47 -3.59 -17.71
CA ASN A 34 10.02 -2.65 -16.73
C ASN A 34 11.19 -3.29 -15.97
N LEU A 35 12.28 -2.53 -15.79
CA LEU A 35 13.49 -2.96 -15.09
C LEU A 35 13.17 -3.53 -13.69
N VAL A 36 12.27 -2.89 -12.94
CA VAL A 36 11.94 -3.31 -11.57
C VAL A 36 11.32 -4.71 -11.58
N VAL A 37 10.40 -4.98 -12.52
CA VAL A 37 9.73 -6.29 -12.64
C VAL A 37 10.73 -7.37 -13.07
N VAL A 38 11.57 -7.08 -14.06
CA VAL A 38 12.53 -8.06 -14.57
C VAL A 38 13.61 -8.38 -13.55
N VAL A 39 14.23 -7.37 -12.93
CA VAL A 39 15.32 -7.58 -11.96
C VAL A 39 14.80 -8.25 -10.70
N LEU A 40 13.64 -7.83 -10.19
CA LEU A 40 13.06 -8.44 -8.99
C LEU A 40 12.61 -9.88 -9.24
N GLY A 41 11.99 -10.13 -10.41
CA GLY A 41 11.63 -11.49 -10.81
C GLY A 41 12.84 -12.41 -10.95
N GLN A 42 13.90 -11.94 -11.61
CA GLN A 42 15.16 -12.71 -11.74
C GLN A 42 15.83 -12.95 -10.39
N ALA A 43 15.85 -11.97 -9.50
CA ALA A 43 16.45 -12.10 -8.16
C ALA A 43 15.75 -13.17 -7.30
N LEU A 44 14.48 -13.45 -7.59
CA LEU A 44 13.66 -14.41 -6.86
C LEU A 44 13.41 -15.70 -7.64
N ASP A 45 14.13 -15.89 -8.74
CA ASP A 45 14.01 -17.03 -9.66
C ASP A 45 12.55 -17.28 -10.10
N MET A 46 11.79 -16.20 -10.27
CA MET A 46 10.40 -16.29 -10.68
C MET A 46 10.29 -16.38 -12.21
N PRO A 47 9.39 -17.22 -12.73
CA PRO A 47 9.20 -17.31 -14.16
C PRO A 47 8.61 -16.00 -14.69
N ASN A 48 9.26 -15.44 -15.69
CA ASN A 48 8.77 -14.30 -16.44
C ASN A 48 7.75 -14.80 -17.47
N THR A 49 6.48 -14.89 -17.07
CA THR A 49 5.40 -15.17 -18.01
C THR A 49 4.98 -13.88 -18.68
N TYR A 50 5.36 -13.72 -19.94
CA TYR A 50 4.84 -12.65 -20.79
C TYR A 50 3.40 -13.00 -21.17
N ALA A 51 2.42 -12.28 -20.63
CA ALA A 51 1.07 -12.37 -21.17
C ALA A 51 1.09 -11.73 -22.57
N GLY A 52 0.63 -12.50 -23.58
CA GLY A 52 0.47 -11.98 -24.93
C GLY A 52 -0.54 -10.82 -24.97
N SER A 53 -0.46 -9.98 -25.99
CA SER A 53 -1.48 -8.98 -26.27
C SER A 53 -2.84 -9.66 -26.47
N GLY A 54 -3.76 -9.49 -25.52
CA GLY A 54 -5.10 -10.10 -25.56
C GLY A 54 -5.38 -11.17 -24.50
N ASP A 55 -4.50 -11.36 -23.52
CA ASP A 55 -4.76 -12.28 -22.41
C ASP A 55 -5.95 -11.81 -21.54
N GLN A 56 -7.01 -12.61 -21.52
CA GLN A 56 -8.25 -12.32 -20.78
C GLN A 56 -8.02 -12.20 -19.27
N LEU A 57 -7.03 -12.92 -18.74
CA LEU A 57 -6.68 -12.88 -17.32
C LEU A 57 -6.09 -11.53 -16.92
N ALA A 58 -5.25 -10.93 -17.77
CA ALA A 58 -4.68 -9.61 -17.53
C ALA A 58 -5.77 -8.53 -17.49
N GLY A 59 -6.77 -8.63 -18.38
CA GLY A 59 -7.94 -7.75 -18.38
C GLY A 59 -8.78 -7.88 -17.11
N LEU A 60 -9.05 -9.10 -16.65
CA LEU A 60 -9.78 -9.35 -15.41
C LEU A 60 -9.05 -8.77 -14.20
N VAL A 61 -7.75 -9.01 -14.09
CA VAL A 61 -6.91 -8.47 -13.01
C VAL A 61 -6.89 -6.95 -13.03
N ALA A 62 -6.83 -6.32 -14.22
CA ALA A 62 -6.87 -4.87 -14.33
C ALA A 62 -8.18 -4.27 -13.78
N VAL A 63 -9.32 -4.92 -14.06
CA VAL A 63 -10.62 -4.50 -13.52
C VAL A 63 -10.64 -4.65 -12.00
N LEU A 64 -10.16 -5.77 -11.46
CA LEU A 64 -10.08 -5.96 -10.00
C LEU A 64 -9.21 -4.90 -9.32
N ILE A 65 -8.06 -4.57 -9.91
CA ILE A 65 -7.18 -3.51 -9.41
C ILE A 65 -7.88 -2.13 -9.47
N ALA A 66 -8.66 -1.86 -10.53
CA ALA A 66 -9.44 -0.63 -10.61
C ALA A 66 -10.51 -0.54 -9.52
N PHE A 67 -11.18 -1.65 -9.19
CA PHE A 67 -12.11 -1.71 -8.05
C PHE A 67 -11.41 -1.44 -6.72
N LEU A 68 -10.25 -2.04 -6.48
CA LEU A 68 -9.44 -1.75 -5.28
C LEU A 68 -9.07 -0.26 -5.20
N ALA A 69 -8.66 0.33 -6.32
CA ALA A 69 -8.35 1.76 -6.38
C ALA A 69 -9.58 2.64 -6.12
N LEU A 70 -10.76 2.20 -6.50
CA LEU A 70 -12.02 2.90 -6.28
C LEU A 70 -12.45 2.84 -4.81
N GLU A 71 -12.33 1.68 -4.15
CA GLU A 71 -12.56 1.56 -2.70
C GLU A 71 -11.68 2.53 -1.91
N ASP A 72 -10.40 2.60 -2.27
CA ASP A 72 -9.44 3.49 -1.60
C ASP A 72 -9.70 4.96 -1.89
N PHE A 73 -10.26 5.28 -3.07
CA PHE A 73 -10.70 6.62 -3.41
C PHE A 73 -11.90 7.06 -2.57
N ILE A 74 -12.86 6.17 -2.32
CA ILE A 74 -14.05 6.48 -1.49
C ILE A 74 -13.65 6.85 -0.06
N VAL A 75 -12.73 6.10 0.53
CA VAL A 75 -12.28 6.33 1.92
C VAL A 75 -11.59 7.70 2.07
N LEU A 76 -11.03 8.27 0.99
CA LEU A 76 -10.41 9.60 1.02
C LEU A 76 -11.42 10.73 1.28
N PHE A 77 -12.71 10.53 0.93
CA PHE A 77 -13.77 11.51 1.11
C PHE A 77 -14.51 11.38 2.45
N THR A 78 -14.17 10.40 3.28
CA THR A 78 -14.77 10.28 4.62
C THR A 78 -14.19 11.33 5.57
N GLU A 79 -15.02 11.87 6.47
CA GLU A 79 -14.65 12.97 7.39
C GLU A 79 -13.51 12.61 8.35
N ASP A 80 -13.45 11.36 8.84
CA ASP A 80 -12.40 10.85 9.73
C ASP A 80 -11.59 9.70 9.11
N PRO A 81 -10.68 9.99 8.16
CA PRO A 81 -9.88 8.93 7.54
C PRO A 81 -8.97 8.23 8.57
N GLY A 82 -8.44 8.97 9.54
CA GLY A 82 -7.47 8.46 10.51
C GLY A 82 -7.99 7.35 11.43
N GLU A 83 -9.30 7.23 11.64
CA GLU A 83 -9.89 6.16 12.45
C GLU A 83 -10.11 4.87 11.62
N HIS A 84 -10.61 5.02 10.39
CA HIS A 84 -10.84 3.90 9.49
C HIS A 84 -9.53 3.20 9.06
N TRP A 85 -8.50 3.99 8.73
CA TRP A 85 -7.19 3.46 8.35
C TRP A 85 -6.45 2.78 9.52
N ARG A 86 -6.83 3.10 10.77
CA ARG A 86 -6.16 2.57 11.97
C ARG A 86 -6.27 1.06 12.10
N GLY A 87 -7.45 0.51 11.81
CA GLY A 87 -7.69 -0.94 11.81
C GLY A 87 -7.38 -1.61 10.46
N SER A 88 -7.70 -0.93 9.36
CA SER A 88 -7.63 -1.53 8.02
C SER A 88 -6.20 -1.69 7.48
N VAL A 89 -5.32 -0.71 7.70
CA VAL A 89 -3.94 -0.73 7.17
C VAL A 89 -3.10 -1.91 7.68
N PRO A 90 -3.01 -2.20 9.00
CA PRO A 90 -2.21 -3.34 9.47
C PRO A 90 -2.77 -4.68 8.99
N LEU A 91 -4.09 -4.81 8.86
CA LEU A 91 -4.72 -6.03 8.32
C LEU A 91 -4.36 -6.23 6.84
N ARG A 92 -4.39 -5.16 6.03
CA ARG A 92 -3.97 -5.20 4.63
C ARG A 92 -2.48 -5.54 4.49
N LEU A 93 -1.64 -4.96 5.34
CA LEU A 93 -0.21 -5.29 5.38
C LEU A 93 0.02 -6.78 5.65
N LEU A 94 -0.69 -7.36 6.62
CA LEU A 94 -0.63 -8.80 6.89
C LEU A 94 -1.11 -9.63 5.68
N GLY A 95 -2.20 -9.22 5.03
CA GLY A 95 -2.71 -9.89 3.83
C GLY A 95 -1.69 -9.90 2.69
N TYR A 96 -1.09 -8.76 2.37
CA TYR A 96 -0.07 -8.66 1.32
C TYR A 96 1.24 -9.38 1.71
N PHE A 97 1.59 -9.40 2.99
CA PHE A 97 2.74 -10.14 3.48
C PHE A 97 2.55 -11.66 3.28
N ILE A 98 1.39 -12.19 3.66
CA ILE A 98 1.04 -13.60 3.44
C ILE A 98 1.01 -13.91 1.94
N LEU A 99 0.45 -13.02 1.11
CA LEU A 99 0.38 -13.21 -0.33
C LEU A 99 1.76 -13.22 -0.99
N THR A 100 2.66 -12.33 -0.56
CA THR A 100 4.07 -12.30 -1.00
C THR A 100 4.77 -13.61 -0.65
N MET A 101 4.58 -14.07 0.59
CA MET A 101 5.13 -15.32 1.08
C MET A 101 4.57 -16.53 0.31
N ALA A 102 3.27 -16.55 0.02
CA ALA A 102 2.63 -17.61 -0.75
C ALA A 102 3.12 -17.64 -2.21
N SER A 103 3.32 -16.47 -2.82
CA SER A 103 3.91 -16.38 -4.16
C SER A 103 5.34 -16.96 -4.19
N TYR A 104 6.13 -16.66 -3.15
CA TYR A 104 7.49 -17.20 -3.01
C TYR A 104 7.52 -18.72 -2.74
N LEU A 105 6.63 -19.24 -1.90
CA LEU A 105 6.53 -20.68 -1.60
C LEU A 105 6.03 -21.55 -2.77
N GLY A 106 5.72 -20.93 -3.92
CA GLY A 106 5.54 -21.66 -5.17
C GLY A 106 4.11 -22.13 -5.44
N PHE A 107 3.09 -21.41 -4.94
CA PHE A 107 1.72 -21.59 -5.41
C PHE A 107 1.66 -21.31 -6.93
N LYS A 108 1.49 -22.37 -7.73
CA LYS A 108 1.62 -22.36 -9.21
C LYS A 108 0.92 -21.19 -9.93
N PRO A 109 -0.34 -20.80 -9.61
CA PRO A 109 -1.00 -19.68 -10.30
C PRO A 109 -0.48 -18.30 -9.87
N LEU A 110 0.17 -18.19 -8.71
CA LEU A 110 0.69 -16.94 -8.14
C LEU A 110 2.19 -16.74 -8.40
N ARG A 111 2.86 -17.76 -8.93
CA ARG A 111 4.29 -17.74 -9.22
C ARG A 111 4.52 -17.06 -10.57
N ASN A 112 4.29 -15.76 -10.63
CA ASN A 112 4.57 -14.89 -11.76
C ASN A 112 5.36 -13.69 -11.25
N SER A 113 6.45 -13.36 -11.94
CA SER A 113 7.28 -12.19 -11.68
C SER A 113 6.48 -10.88 -11.57
N LEU A 114 5.46 -10.70 -12.43
CA LEU A 114 4.58 -9.53 -12.39
C LEU A 114 3.75 -9.50 -11.09
N THR A 115 3.08 -10.61 -10.79
CA THR A 115 2.22 -10.74 -9.60
C THR A 115 3.03 -10.52 -8.33
N PHE A 116 4.22 -11.11 -8.25
CA PHE A 116 5.10 -10.90 -7.12
C PHE A 116 5.51 -9.43 -6.97
N THR A 117 5.99 -8.82 -8.06
CA THR A 117 6.45 -7.42 -8.02
C THR A 117 5.33 -6.48 -7.60
N TYR A 118 4.12 -6.69 -8.12
CA TYR A 118 2.95 -5.91 -7.72
C TYR A 118 2.62 -6.07 -6.23
N VAL A 119 2.51 -7.32 -5.75
CA VAL A 119 2.17 -7.60 -4.34
C VAL A 119 3.27 -7.09 -3.40
N PHE A 120 4.54 -7.21 -3.78
CA PHE A 120 5.67 -6.70 -3.01
C PHE A 120 5.67 -5.17 -2.94
N LEU A 121 5.44 -4.48 -4.05
CA LEU A 121 5.32 -3.01 -4.05
C LEU A 121 4.12 -2.54 -3.23
N GLU A 122 2.97 -3.23 -3.32
CA GLU A 122 1.81 -2.96 -2.46
C GLU A 122 2.16 -3.14 -0.97
N MET A 123 2.92 -4.19 -0.62
CA MET A 123 3.38 -4.39 0.75
C MET A 123 4.24 -3.21 1.24
N VAL A 124 5.20 -2.76 0.43
CA VAL A 124 6.07 -1.62 0.77
C VAL A 124 5.26 -0.33 0.91
N MET A 125 4.32 -0.07 0.00
CA MET A 125 3.45 1.10 0.06
C MET A 125 2.55 1.09 1.30
N ASN A 126 1.94 -0.06 1.63
CA ASN A 126 1.14 -0.21 2.86
C ASN A 126 2.00 -0.04 4.12
N PHE A 127 3.26 -0.48 4.09
CA PHE A 127 4.19 -0.27 5.20
C PHE A 127 4.52 1.22 5.40
N LEU A 128 4.78 1.95 4.32
CA LEU A 128 4.99 3.40 4.38
C LEU A 128 3.75 4.13 4.90
N LEU A 129 2.55 3.72 4.46
CA LEU A 129 1.29 4.26 4.97
C LEU A 129 1.12 4.01 6.46
N TYR A 130 1.43 2.80 6.93
CA TYR A 130 1.41 2.47 8.34
C TYR A 130 2.36 3.35 9.17
N LEU A 131 3.59 3.58 8.69
CA LEU A 131 4.56 4.43 9.36
C LEU A 131 4.07 5.87 9.49
N VAL A 132 3.53 6.45 8.40
CA VAL A 132 2.99 7.82 8.42
C VAL A 132 1.81 7.91 9.38
N LEU A 133 0.87 6.95 9.33
CA LEU A 133 -0.27 6.92 10.22
C LEU A 133 0.17 6.80 11.70
N ARG A 134 1.14 5.93 11.98
CA ARG A 134 1.70 5.77 13.33
C ARG A 134 2.37 7.06 13.83
N ASN A 135 3.04 7.80 12.95
CA ASN A 135 3.64 9.09 13.29
C ASN A 135 2.58 10.15 13.61
N GLU A 136 1.51 10.25 12.79
CA GLU A 136 0.39 11.14 13.05
C GLU A 136 -0.28 10.84 14.40
N LEU A 137 -0.45 9.56 14.75
CA LEU A 137 -0.97 9.14 16.05
C LEU A 137 -0.10 9.60 17.21
N ASN A 138 1.21 9.35 17.12
CA ASN A 138 2.16 9.76 18.15
C ASN A 138 2.18 11.29 18.34
N GLU A 139 2.00 12.06 17.27
CA GLU A 139 1.92 13.52 17.35
C GLU A 139 0.62 13.98 18.04
N THR A 140 -0.53 13.38 17.73
CA THR A 140 -1.81 13.70 18.39
C THR A 140 -1.78 13.37 19.88
N THR A 141 -1.29 12.18 20.26
CA THR A 141 -1.13 11.80 21.68
C THR A 141 -0.21 12.76 22.43
N ARG A 142 0.87 13.21 21.80
CA ARG A 142 1.78 14.21 22.40
C ARG A 142 1.15 15.59 22.58
N ARG A 143 0.20 15.99 21.72
CA ARG A 143 -0.54 17.25 21.86
C ARG A 143 -1.49 17.18 23.06
N ILE A 144 -2.26 16.11 23.18
CA ILE A 144 -3.17 15.87 24.30
C ILE A 144 -2.40 15.91 25.64
N ILE A 145 -1.26 15.21 25.74
CA ILE A 145 -0.43 15.22 26.96
C ILE A 145 0.13 16.62 27.27
N ARG A 146 0.44 17.44 26.25
CA ARG A 146 0.91 18.82 26.46
C ARG A 146 -0.22 19.74 26.93
N GLU A 147 -1.42 19.56 26.40
CA GLU A 147 -2.62 20.31 26.81
C GLU A 147 -2.99 19.97 28.25
N GLU A 148 -3.00 18.68 28.62
CA GLU A 148 -3.25 18.23 30.00
C GLU A 148 -2.19 18.77 30.99
N ARG A 149 -0.91 18.79 30.61
CA ARG A 149 0.16 19.38 31.43
C ARG A 149 0.10 20.91 31.54
N GLY A 150 -0.37 21.60 30.50
CA GLY A 150 -0.54 23.06 30.54
C GLY A 150 -1.74 23.50 31.37
N GLN A 151 -2.78 22.65 31.44
CA GLN A 151 -4.00 22.91 32.20
C GLN A 151 -3.90 22.48 33.68
N ASN A 152 -2.99 21.57 34.02
CA ASN A 152 -2.76 21.09 35.37
C ASN A 152 -1.28 21.19 35.80
N PRO A 153 -0.80 22.37 36.25
CA PRO A 153 0.61 22.60 36.57
C PRO A 153 1.13 21.74 37.75
N ASP A 154 0.24 21.21 38.60
CA ASP A 154 0.60 20.35 39.74
C ASP A 154 1.22 19.00 39.32
N LEU A 155 0.98 18.54 38.09
CA LEU A 155 1.62 17.31 37.54
C LEU A 155 3.05 17.54 37.04
N ALA A 156 3.50 18.80 36.92
CA ALA A 156 4.84 19.12 36.43
C ALA A 156 5.89 19.11 37.54
N GLU A 157 5.52 19.38 38.80
CA GLU A 157 6.46 19.46 39.92
C GLU A 157 6.81 18.10 40.55
N GLY A 158 5.95 17.08 40.39
CA GLY A 158 6.17 15.75 40.99
C GLY A 158 7.17 14.83 40.25
N ALA A 159 7.86 15.32 39.22
CA ALA A 159 8.77 14.54 38.37
C ALA A 159 10.24 15.03 38.39
N LEU A 160 10.57 15.98 39.27
CA LEU A 160 11.94 16.36 39.64
C LEU A 160 12.42 15.55 40.84
#